data_AF-A0A917KVP3-F1
#
_entry.id   AF-A0A917KVP3-F1
#
_cell.length_a   1.000
_cell.length_b   1.000
_cell.length_c   1.000
_cell.angle_alpha   90.00
_cell.angle_beta   90.00
_cell.angle_gamma   90.00
#
_symmetry.space_group_name_H-M   'P 1'
#
loop_
_entity.id
_entity.type
_entity.pdbx_description
1 polymer ?
#
loop_
_entity_poly.entity_id
_entity_poly.type
_entity_poly.pdbx_seq_one_letter_code
_entity_poly.pdbx_strand_id
1 'polypeptide(L)'
;MRNLEPYLQAYGHLVALRSGDLAYLHVHPNGEPGDGTTHPGPDVSFTATAPSAGTYRLFLGFRHDGRVRTAAFTVRTDAPADASDTTHPKTTAGHGH
;
A
#
# COMPACT_ATOMS: atom_id res chain seq x y z
N MET A 1 0.26 11.52 -17.17
CA MET A 1 -0.37 10.98 -18.40
C MET A 1 -1.86 11.25 -18.33
N ARG A 2 -2.42 12.17 -19.11
CA ARG A 2 -3.88 12.35 -19.11
C ARG A 2 -4.51 11.26 -20.00
N ASN A 3 -5.71 10.78 -19.66
CA ASN A 3 -6.50 9.78 -20.40
C ASN A 3 -6.24 8.31 -20.03
N LEU A 4 -6.23 7.99 -18.74
CA LEU A 4 -6.33 6.60 -18.30
C LEU A 4 -7.72 6.04 -18.59
N GLU A 5 -7.77 4.81 -19.06
CA GLU A 5 -9.01 4.10 -19.33
C GLU A 5 -9.38 3.19 -18.15
N PRO A 6 -10.68 3.01 -17.84
CA PRO A 6 -11.12 2.06 -16.83
C PRO A 6 -10.51 0.67 -17.03
N TYR A 7 -9.95 0.12 -15.96
CA TYR A 7 -9.34 -1.19 -15.94
C TYR A 7 -9.62 -1.84 -14.58
N LEU A 8 -10.38 -2.94 -14.58
CA LEU A 8 -10.78 -3.67 -13.36
C LEU A 8 -11.44 -2.76 -12.30
N GLN A 9 -12.42 -1.95 -12.73
CA GLN A 9 -13.18 -1.00 -11.89
C GLN A 9 -12.39 0.17 -11.27
N ALA A 10 -11.12 0.35 -11.65
CA ALA A 10 -10.31 1.49 -11.25
C ALA A 10 -9.62 2.10 -12.50
N TYR A 11 -8.83 3.16 -12.33
CA TYR A 11 -7.91 3.65 -13.38
C TYR A 11 -6.56 2.90 -13.39
N GLY A 12 -6.44 1.85 -12.59
CA GLY A 12 -5.31 0.94 -12.55
C GLY A 12 -5.51 -0.17 -11.51
N HIS A 13 -4.68 -1.20 -11.58
CA HIS A 13 -4.67 -2.33 -10.66
C HIS A 13 -3.26 -2.52 -10.10
N LEU A 14 -3.12 -2.47 -8.79
CA LEU A 14 -1.82 -2.58 -8.12
C LEU A 14 -1.75 -3.88 -7.33
N VAL A 15 -0.73 -4.70 -7.64
CA VAL A 15 -0.33 -5.86 -6.86
C VAL A 15 0.98 -5.57 -6.16
N ALA A 16 1.09 -5.91 -4.88
CA ALA A 16 2.29 -5.76 -4.09
C ALA A 16 2.68 -7.10 -3.47
N LEU A 17 3.94 -7.52 -3.66
CA LEU A 17 4.48 -8.79 -3.21
C LEU A 17 5.70 -8.57 -2.32
N ARG A 18 5.76 -9.24 -1.16
CA ARG A 18 6.96 -9.26 -0.33
C ARG A 18 8.04 -10.12 -0.98
N SER A 19 9.26 -9.60 -1.02
CA SER A 19 10.43 -10.37 -1.47
C SER A 19 10.70 -11.54 -0.51
N GLY A 20 10.98 -12.72 -1.05
CA GLY A 20 11.28 -13.94 -0.29
C GLY A 20 10.13 -14.93 -0.29
N ASP A 21 8.98 -14.55 0.27
CA ASP A 21 7.83 -15.45 0.42
C ASP A 21 6.63 -15.12 -0.47
N LEU A 22 6.73 -14.06 -1.28
CA LEU A 22 5.69 -13.63 -2.23
C LEU A 22 4.33 -13.38 -1.56
N ALA A 23 4.35 -13.03 -0.26
CA ALA A 23 3.13 -12.66 0.45
C ALA A 23 2.46 -11.47 -0.25
N TYR A 24 1.19 -11.64 -0.62
CA TYR A 24 0.37 -10.61 -1.23
C TYR A 24 -0.02 -9.57 -0.21
N LEU A 25 0.09 -8.31 -0.59
CA LEU A 25 -0.43 -7.19 0.17
C LEU A 25 -1.82 -6.85 -0.31
N HIS A 26 -2.69 -6.54 0.65
CA HIS A 26 -3.98 -5.96 0.34
C HIS A 26 -3.77 -4.50 -0.08
N VAL A 27 -4.33 -4.15 -1.24
CA VAL A 27 -4.17 -2.83 -1.86
C VAL A 27 -5.55 -2.33 -2.26
N HIS A 28 -5.86 -1.08 -1.94
CA HIS A 28 -7.08 -0.41 -2.35
C HIS A 28 -6.76 0.75 -3.29
N PRO A 29 -7.46 0.89 -4.44
CA PRO A 29 -7.47 2.15 -5.17
C PRO A 29 -8.18 3.21 -4.32
N ASN A 30 -7.72 4.45 -4.39
CA ASN A 30 -8.33 5.56 -3.64
C ASN A 30 -9.44 6.27 -4.42
N GLY A 31 -9.88 5.71 -5.55
CA GLY A 31 -10.88 6.31 -6.43
C GLY A 31 -11.28 5.39 -7.58
N GLU A 32 -12.47 5.62 -8.15
CA GLU A 32 -13.06 4.76 -9.18
C GLU A 32 -13.66 5.57 -10.35
N PRO A 33 -13.71 5.01 -11.58
CA PRO A 33 -14.35 5.67 -12.70
C PRO A 33 -15.84 5.90 -12.42
N GLY A 34 -16.28 7.17 -12.52
CA GLY A 34 -17.69 7.54 -12.38
C GLY A 34 -18.12 7.99 -10.99
N ASP A 35 -17.22 8.04 -10.00
CA ASP A 35 -17.50 8.58 -8.66
C ASP A 35 -17.66 10.11 -8.60
N GLY A 36 -17.46 10.80 -9.74
CA GLY A 36 -17.60 12.26 -9.86
C GLY A 36 -16.43 13.07 -9.31
N THR A 37 -15.39 12.43 -8.76
CA THR A 37 -14.24 13.12 -8.15
C THR A 37 -12.89 12.62 -8.63
N THR A 38 -12.81 11.37 -9.08
CA THR A 38 -11.58 10.73 -9.57
C THR A 38 -11.39 11.01 -11.05
N HIS A 39 -10.35 11.78 -11.34
CA HIS A 39 -9.94 12.09 -12.71
C HIS A 39 -9.20 10.91 -13.36
N PRO A 40 -9.29 10.72 -14.69
CA PRO A 40 -8.57 9.69 -15.43
C PRO A 40 -7.08 10.04 -15.64
N GLY A 41 -6.35 10.31 -14.56
CA GLY A 41 -4.96 10.77 -14.56
C GLY A 41 -4.80 12.31 -14.50
N PRO A 42 -3.56 12.83 -14.40
CA PRO A 42 -2.29 12.12 -14.62
C PRO A 42 -1.84 11.18 -13.50
N ASP A 43 -2.46 11.31 -12.34
CA ASP A 43 -2.12 10.55 -11.15
C ASP A 43 -3.17 9.48 -10.89
N VAL A 44 -2.71 8.35 -10.36
CA VAL A 44 -3.55 7.33 -9.72
C VAL A 44 -2.96 7.10 -8.34
N SER A 45 -3.81 6.85 -7.35
CA SER A 45 -3.33 6.61 -6.00
C SER A 45 -3.95 5.35 -5.41
N PHE A 46 -3.13 4.66 -4.61
CA PHE A 46 -3.45 3.42 -3.95
C PHE A 46 -2.98 3.50 -2.51
N THR A 47 -3.68 2.80 -1.63
CA THR A 47 -3.27 2.59 -0.25
C THR A 47 -2.93 1.12 -0.06
N ALA A 48 -1.77 0.86 0.54
CA ALA A 48 -1.31 -0.49 0.89
C ALA A 48 -0.66 -0.46 2.27
N THR A 49 -0.98 -1.45 3.09
CA THR A 49 -0.38 -1.62 4.42
C THR A 49 0.63 -2.77 4.39
N ALA A 50 1.90 -2.47 4.65
CA ALA A 50 2.91 -3.49 4.80
C ALA A 50 2.77 -4.18 6.17
N PRO A 51 2.57 -5.51 6.24
CA PRO A 51 2.40 -6.20 7.51
C PRO A 51 3.71 -6.33 8.31
N SER A 52 4.86 -6.06 7.68
CA SER A 52 6.17 -6.15 8.30
C SER A 52 7.16 -5.20 7.62
N ALA A 53 8.35 -5.05 8.23
CA ALA A 53 9.52 -4.57 7.53
C ALA A 53 9.83 -5.50 6.33
N GLY A 54 10.39 -4.95 5.26
CA GLY A 54 10.82 -5.75 4.12
C GLY A 54 10.95 -4.99 2.82
N THR A 55 11.33 -5.71 1.77
CA THR A 55 11.32 -5.19 0.39
C THR A 55 10.10 -5.74 -0.33
N TYR A 56 9.36 -4.85 -0.99
CA TYR A 56 8.15 -5.16 -1.73
C TYR A 56 8.32 -4.80 -3.20
N ARG A 57 7.92 -5.72 -4.08
CA ARG A 57 7.82 -5.46 -5.51
C ARG A 57 6.36 -5.16 -5.84
N LEU A 58 6.14 -4.00 -6.44
CA LEU A 58 4.84 -3.50 -6.82
C LEU A 58 4.70 -3.56 -8.34
N PHE A 59 3.54 -3.99 -8.82
CA PHE A 59 3.20 -4.08 -10.24
C PHE A 59 1.89 -3.34 -10.47
N LEU A 60 1.98 -2.17 -11.11
CA LEU A 60 0.82 -1.37 -11.49
C LEU A 60 0.45 -1.70 -12.94
N GLY A 61 -0.69 -2.36 -13.13
CA GLY A 61 -1.35 -2.48 -14.42
C GLY A 61 -2.26 -1.28 -14.66
N PHE A 62 -2.15 -0.62 -15.80
CA PHE A 62 -3.04 0.47 -16.19
C PHE A 62 -3.28 0.44 -17.70
N ARG A 63 -4.38 1.03 -18.15
CA ARG A 63 -4.71 1.10 -19.57
C ARG A 63 -4.55 2.53 -20.07
N HIS A 64 -3.80 2.69 -21.16
CA HIS A 64 -3.58 3.96 -21.84
C HIS A 64 -3.43 3.73 -23.34
N ASP A 65 -4.13 4.54 -24.15
CA ASP A 65 -4.25 4.41 -25.61
C ASP A 65 -4.70 3.00 -26.04
N GLY A 66 -5.70 2.43 -25.35
CA GLY A 66 -6.24 1.12 -25.65
C GLY A 66 -5.35 -0.05 -25.23
N ARG A 67 -4.13 0.21 -24.73
CA ARG A 67 -3.14 -0.82 -24.37
C ARG A 67 -2.98 -0.92 -22.85
N VAL A 68 -2.96 -2.15 -22.35
CA VAL A 68 -2.56 -2.42 -20.96
C VAL A 68 -1.04 -2.33 -20.88
N ARG A 69 -0.56 -1.56 -19.91
CA ARG A 69 0.85 -1.37 -19.59
C ARG A 69 1.09 -1.76 -18.14
N THR A 70 2.29 -2.25 -17.85
CA THR A 70 2.70 -2.57 -16.49
C THR A 70 3.91 -1.75 -16.12
N ALA A 71 3.82 -1.02 -15.01
CA ALA A 71 4.96 -0.38 -14.37
C ALA A 71 5.34 -1.16 -13.10
N ALA A 72 6.63 -1.34 -12.86
CA ALA A 72 7.13 -2.06 -11.70
C ALA A 72 7.94 -1.14 -10.78
N PHE A 73 7.66 -1.19 -9.49
CA PHE A 73 8.33 -0.39 -8.46
C PHE A 73 8.89 -1.30 -7.37
N THR A 74 9.92 -0.83 -6.68
CA THR A 74 10.47 -1.52 -5.50
C THR A 74 10.40 -0.55 -4.33
N VAL A 75 9.76 -0.97 -3.25
CA VAL A 75 9.58 -0.20 -2.02
C VAL A 75 10.27 -0.95 -0.88
N ARG A 76 10.97 -0.23 -0.01
CA ARG A 76 11.49 -0.78 1.25
C ARG A 76 10.71 -0.17 2.39
N THR A 77 10.25 -1.02 3.31
CA THR A 77 9.67 -0.59 4.57
C THR A 77 10.60 -1.02 5.70
N ASP A 78 10.85 -0.10 6.61
CA ASP A 78 11.47 -0.41 7.88
C ASP A 78 10.41 -0.93 8.84
N ALA A 79 10.83 -1.59 9.91
CA ALA A 79 9.90 -1.89 11.00
C ALA A 79 9.30 -0.56 11.48
N PRO A 80 8.02 -0.52 11.91
CA PRO A 80 7.55 0.65 12.63
C PRO A 80 8.57 0.92 13.73
N ALA A 81 9.13 2.13 13.75
CA ALA A 81 10.06 2.52 14.80
C ALA A 81 9.35 2.20 16.11
N ASP A 82 9.86 1.22 16.85
CA ASP A 82 9.26 0.83 18.11
C ASP A 82 9.02 2.10 18.92
N ALA A 83 7.80 2.25 19.45
CA ALA A 83 7.51 3.15 20.55
C ALA A 83 8.29 2.67 21.79
N SER A 84 9.61 2.73 21.73
CA SER A 84 10.53 2.46 22.82
C SER A 84 10.79 3.77 23.53
N ASP A 85 9.75 4.37 24.11
CA ASP A 85 9.90 5.15 25.35
C ASP A 85 8.56 5.33 26.08
N THR A 86 8.08 4.26 26.72
CA THR A 86 7.38 4.44 28.00
C THR A 86 7.69 3.23 28.86
N THR A 87 8.86 3.26 29.49
CA THR A 87 9.14 2.42 30.65
C THR A 87 8.06 2.70 31.70
N HIS A 88 7.12 1.78 31.88
CA HIS A 88 6.24 1.72 33.04
C HIS A 88 7.04 1.10 34.18
N PRO A 89 7.43 1.83 35.25
CA PRO A 89 7.91 1.16 36.44
C PRO A 89 6.72 0.46 37.10
N LYS A 90 6.75 -0.87 37.09
CA LYS A 90 5.93 -1.71 37.95
C LYS A 90 6.41 -1.50 39.39
N THR A 91 5.75 -0.62 40.13
CA THR A 91 5.93 -0.54 41.59
C THR A 91 5.30 -1.77 42.22
N THR A 92 6.13 -2.72 42.61
CA THR A 92 5.79 -3.73 43.61
C THR A 92 5.92 -3.13 45.01
N ALA A 93 4.78 -2.84 45.64
CA ALA A 93 4.63 -2.76 47.10
C ALA A 93 3.32 -3.52 47.38
N GLY A 94 3.25 -4.63 48.10
CA GLY A 94 3.92 -4.98 49.33
C GLY A 94 2.78 -5.32 50.30
N HIS A 95 2.36 -6.58 50.33
CA HIS A 95 1.34 -7.06 51.27
C HIS A 95 1.96 -7.11 52.68
N GLY A 96 1.42 -6.31 53.60
CA GLY A 96 1.76 -6.32 55.02
C GLY A 96 0.48 -6.45 55.85
N HIS A 97 0.56 -7.31 56.86
CA HIS A 97 -0.49 -7.82 57.75
C HIS A 97 -1.22 -6.76 58.58
#